data_AF-A0A1U7TP35-F1
#
_entry.id   AF-A0A1U7TP35-F1
#
_cell.length_a   1.000
_cell.length_b   1.000
_cell.length_c   1.000
_cell.angle_alpha   90.00
_cell.angle_beta   90.00
_cell.angle_gamma   90.00
#
_symmetry.space_group_name_H-M   'P 1'
#
loop_
_entity.id
_entity.type
_entity.pdbx_description
1 polymer ?
#
loop_
_entity_poly.entity_id
_entity_poly.type
_entity_poly.pdbx_seq_one_letter_code
_entity_poly.pdbx_strand_id
1 'polypeptide(L)'
;MHVKKYLLKCLHRLQKGPGYTYKELLVWYCDNTNTHGPKRIICEGPKKKAMWFFITLLFAALVCWQWGLFIRTYLSWEVSVSLSIGFKAMDFPAVTVCNASPFQYSKVTHLLKDLDELMEAVLRRILAPEPSLANATTALNFTIWNHTPLVLIDERNPHHPVVLDLFRENHNGSESSSPAPERICNAQGCKMAMRLCSLNGTECTFRNFTSATQAVTEWYLLQATNIFAQVPQQKLVEMGYPAERLILACLFGDEPCSYRNFTSIFDPHYGNCYIFNWGMTEKALPSANPGTEFGLKLILDIGQGDYVPFLASTAGVRLMLHEQRSYPFIRDEGIYAMSGTETSIGVLVACLRSCFQDHMIRNCSCGHYLYPLPHGEKYCNTRDFPDWARCYSKQQMNVAQRESCIGMCKESCNDTQYKMTISMADWPSEASEDWIFHVLSQERDRSTNLTLSRKGIVKLNIYFQEFNYRTIEESAANNIVWLLSNLGGQFGFWMGGSVLCLIEFGEIIIDFVWITIIKLVALAKGLRQRRTQARYAGPPPTVAELVEAHTNFGFQPDTTHHSPNTVAYPDEQSPPIPGTPPPNYDSLRLGVIESDSEGDTI
;
A
#
# COMPACT_ATOMS: atom_id res chain seq x y z
N MET A 1 25.58 38.97 -36.10
CA MET A 1 27.07 38.86 -36.08
C MET A 1 27.72 39.22 -34.73
N HIS A 2 27.23 40.21 -33.96
CA HIS A 2 27.90 40.70 -32.74
C HIS A 2 28.15 39.64 -31.65
N VAL A 3 27.22 38.72 -31.38
CA VAL A 3 27.38 37.67 -30.35
C VAL A 3 28.64 36.84 -30.55
N LYS A 4 28.95 36.44 -31.79
CA LYS A 4 30.19 35.68 -32.11
C LYS A 4 31.46 36.49 -31.86
N LYS A 5 31.40 37.82 -32.01
CA LYS A 5 32.52 38.75 -31.75
C LYS A 5 32.67 39.09 -30.25
N TYR A 6 31.56 39.07 -29.49
CA TYR A 6 31.55 39.15 -28.03
C TYR A 6 32.07 37.85 -27.39
N LEU A 7 31.61 36.69 -27.84
CA LEU A 7 32.17 35.39 -27.45
C LEU A 7 33.66 35.33 -27.73
N LEU A 8 34.11 35.74 -28.93
CA LEU A 8 35.54 35.86 -29.21
C LEU A 8 36.25 36.86 -28.27
N LYS A 9 35.63 37.97 -27.86
CA LYS A 9 36.24 38.91 -26.88
C LYS A 9 36.29 38.36 -25.45
N CYS A 10 35.31 37.55 -25.03
CA CYS A 10 35.33 36.83 -23.76
C CYS A 10 36.41 35.74 -23.79
N LEU A 11 36.44 34.90 -24.84
CA LEU A 11 37.53 33.96 -25.09
C LEU A 11 38.90 34.66 -25.13
N HIS A 12 39.02 35.84 -25.74
CA HIS A 12 40.30 36.56 -25.81
C HIS A 12 40.67 37.28 -24.50
N ARG A 13 39.72 37.47 -23.57
CA ARG A 13 40.01 37.83 -22.16
C ARG A 13 40.45 36.60 -21.36
N LEU A 14 39.76 35.47 -21.49
CA LEU A 14 40.18 34.17 -20.93
C LEU A 14 41.56 33.73 -21.48
N GLN A 15 41.90 34.10 -22.72
CA GLN A 15 43.20 33.86 -23.34
C GLN A 15 44.32 34.79 -22.84
N LYS A 16 44.05 35.65 -21.84
CA LYS A 16 45.07 36.24 -20.95
C LYS A 16 45.16 35.52 -19.59
N GLY A 17 44.53 34.35 -19.48
CA GLY A 17 44.76 33.36 -18.44
C GLY A 17 46.15 32.71 -18.50
N PRO A 18 46.48 31.87 -17.52
CA PRO A 18 47.86 31.67 -17.08
C PRO A 18 48.64 30.51 -17.73
N GLY A 19 49.21 30.79 -18.90
CA GLY A 19 50.27 29.95 -19.49
C GLY A 19 49.78 28.63 -20.09
N TYR A 20 50.74 27.80 -20.53
CA TYR A 20 50.47 26.54 -21.24
C TYR A 20 50.76 25.30 -20.35
N THR A 21 51.19 25.52 -19.11
CA THR A 21 51.69 24.52 -18.19
C THR A 21 50.88 24.52 -16.90
N TYR A 22 50.53 23.33 -16.37
CA TYR A 22 49.75 23.21 -15.12
C TYR A 22 50.39 23.93 -13.93
N LYS A 23 51.72 24.10 -13.93
CA LYS A 23 52.48 24.86 -12.93
C LYS A 23 52.19 26.37 -13.00
N GLU A 24 51.98 26.92 -14.19
CA GLU A 24 51.70 28.35 -14.40
C GLU A 24 50.28 28.69 -13.94
N LEU A 25 49.32 27.83 -14.31
CA LEU A 25 47.92 27.90 -13.84
C LEU A 25 47.80 27.84 -12.31
N LEU A 26 48.53 26.92 -11.66
CA LEU A 26 48.50 26.79 -10.20
C LEU A 26 49.18 27.97 -9.49
N VAL A 27 50.26 28.53 -10.05
CA VAL A 27 50.88 29.76 -9.52
C VAL A 27 49.91 30.94 -9.59
N TRP A 28 49.31 31.17 -10.76
CA TRP A 28 48.34 32.26 -10.95
C TRP A 28 47.11 32.12 -10.05
N TYR A 29 46.60 30.90 -9.83
CA TYR A 29 45.53 30.68 -8.86
C TYR A 29 45.91 31.16 -7.46
N CYS A 30 47.07 30.74 -6.95
CA CYS A 30 47.51 31.15 -5.62
C CYS A 30 47.74 32.67 -5.52
N ASP A 31 48.25 33.31 -6.57
CA ASP A 31 48.47 34.76 -6.59
C ASP A 31 47.14 35.55 -6.68
N ASN A 32 46.16 35.05 -7.46
CA ASN A 32 44.90 35.76 -7.74
C ASN A 32 43.75 35.41 -6.77
N THR A 33 43.77 34.23 -6.13
CA THR A 33 42.64 33.79 -5.29
C THR A 33 42.44 34.63 -4.04
N ASN A 34 41.17 34.77 -3.67
CA ASN A 34 40.78 35.36 -2.38
C ASN A 34 41.08 34.42 -1.18
N THR A 35 41.29 33.13 -1.43
CA THR A 35 41.60 32.12 -0.39
C THR A 35 42.93 32.41 0.31
N HIS A 36 42.91 32.65 1.63
CA HIS A 36 44.06 33.24 2.34
C HIS A 36 45.30 32.34 2.46
N GLY A 37 45.11 31.02 2.55
CA GLY A 37 46.20 30.04 2.69
C GLY A 37 47.08 29.91 1.44
N PRO A 38 46.52 29.51 0.27
CA PRO A 38 47.26 29.29 -0.97
C PRO A 38 48.21 30.42 -1.37
N LYS A 39 47.78 31.67 -1.20
CA LYS A 39 48.56 32.88 -1.53
C LYS A 39 49.90 32.96 -0.75
N ARG A 40 49.88 32.66 0.55
CA ARG A 40 51.09 32.73 1.40
C ARG A 40 52.07 31.58 1.16
N ILE A 41 51.63 30.49 0.55
CA ILE A 41 52.50 29.36 0.16
C ILE A 41 53.46 29.75 -0.98
N ILE A 42 53.09 30.71 -1.85
CA ILE A 42 53.94 31.13 -2.97
C ILE A 42 54.80 32.35 -2.65
N CYS A 43 54.30 33.36 -1.94
CA CYS A 43 55.02 34.63 -1.78
C CYS A 43 56.16 34.63 -0.73
N GLU A 44 56.12 33.75 0.28
CA GLU A 44 57.02 33.85 1.45
C GLU A 44 58.33 33.04 1.35
N GLY A 45 59.29 33.25 2.26
CA GLY A 45 60.56 32.51 2.31
C GLY A 45 60.41 31.03 2.68
N PRO A 46 61.36 30.14 2.34
CA PRO A 46 61.17 28.68 2.32
C PRO A 46 60.69 28.07 3.66
N LYS A 47 61.21 28.54 4.80
CA LYS A 47 60.74 28.09 6.13
C LYS A 47 59.26 28.46 6.38
N LYS A 48 58.83 29.63 5.89
CA LYS A 48 57.44 30.11 6.03
C LYS A 48 56.49 29.44 5.02
N LYS A 49 56.97 29.09 3.81
CA LYS A 49 56.19 28.28 2.84
C LYS A 49 55.75 26.96 3.44
N ALA A 50 56.66 26.24 4.09
CA ALA A 50 56.35 24.98 4.78
C ALA A 50 55.31 25.19 5.91
N MET A 51 55.49 26.23 6.72
CA MET A 51 54.55 26.61 7.79
C MET A 51 53.14 26.87 7.24
N TRP A 52 52.99 27.74 6.23
CA TRP A 52 51.69 28.03 5.62
C TRP A 52 51.08 26.84 4.89
N PHE A 53 51.90 25.96 4.30
CA PHE A 53 51.43 24.72 3.69
C PHE A 53 50.78 23.79 4.73
N PHE A 54 51.45 23.51 5.85
CA PHE A 54 50.88 22.67 6.91
C PHE A 54 49.66 23.28 7.59
N ILE A 55 49.65 24.60 7.81
CA ILE A 55 48.48 25.32 8.38
C ILE A 55 47.28 25.24 7.42
N THR A 56 47.50 25.48 6.12
CA THR A 56 46.43 25.40 5.11
C THR A 56 45.91 23.98 4.95
N LEU A 57 46.80 22.97 5.00
CA LEU A 57 46.44 21.56 4.96
C LEU A 57 45.61 21.13 6.18
N LEU A 58 45.96 21.61 7.37
CA LEU A 58 45.21 21.34 8.61
C LEU A 58 43.79 21.90 8.54
N PHE A 59 43.62 23.17 8.15
CA PHE A 59 42.29 23.77 8.03
C PHE A 59 41.47 23.16 6.89
N ALA A 60 42.08 22.82 5.75
CA ALA A 60 41.41 22.08 4.69
C ALA A 60 40.93 20.70 5.16
N ALA A 61 41.74 19.96 5.94
CA ALA A 61 41.34 18.68 6.51
C ALA A 61 40.18 18.83 7.52
N LEU A 62 40.21 19.88 8.35
CA LEU A 62 39.12 20.19 9.29
C LEU A 62 37.81 20.58 8.58
N VAL A 63 37.88 21.36 7.49
CA VAL A 63 36.71 21.68 6.65
C VAL A 63 36.15 20.41 6.01
N CYS A 64 36.98 19.57 5.39
CA CYS A 64 36.53 18.30 4.80
C CYS A 64 35.92 17.35 5.85
N TRP A 65 36.45 17.30 7.07
CA TRP A 65 35.87 16.54 8.18
C TRP A 65 34.50 17.09 8.59
N GLN A 66 34.37 18.40 8.76
CA GLN A 66 33.09 19.03 9.11
C GLN A 66 32.05 18.90 7.97
N TRP A 67 32.46 19.04 6.72
CA TRP A 67 31.61 18.74 5.57
C TRP A 67 31.12 17.29 5.59
N GLY A 68 31.99 16.32 5.88
CA GLY A 68 31.60 14.92 6.09
C GLY A 68 30.59 14.75 7.23
N LEU A 69 30.73 15.51 8.33
CA LEU A 69 29.77 15.52 9.43
C LEU A 69 28.41 16.09 9.01
N PHE A 70 28.37 17.26 8.38
CA PHE A 70 27.11 17.89 7.92
C PHE A 70 26.41 17.07 6.84
N ILE A 71 27.15 16.45 5.91
CA ILE A 71 26.59 15.53 4.91
C ILE A 71 26.01 14.29 5.61
N ARG A 72 26.66 13.75 6.65
CA ARG A 72 26.12 12.63 7.44
C ARG A 72 24.86 13.01 8.22
N THR A 73 24.77 14.22 8.77
CA THR A 73 23.61 14.74 9.50
C THR A 73 22.46 15.21 8.57
N TYR A 74 22.75 15.45 7.30
CA TYR A 74 21.71 15.55 6.26
C TYR A 74 21.19 14.16 5.87
N LEU A 75 22.10 13.19 5.68
CA LEU A 75 21.77 11.80 5.31
C LEU A 75 21.27 10.92 6.48
N SER A 76 21.16 11.45 7.70
CA SER A 76 20.44 10.81 8.81
C SER A 76 18.93 11.03 8.74
N TRP A 77 18.45 11.94 7.88
CA TRP A 77 17.02 12.25 7.65
C TRP A 77 16.27 12.62 8.94
N GLU A 78 16.92 13.35 9.84
CA GLU A 78 16.34 13.81 11.10
C GLU A 78 15.07 14.65 10.88
N VAL A 79 13.99 14.23 11.52
CA VAL A 79 12.69 14.92 11.54
C VAL A 79 12.51 15.74 12.81
N SER A 80 11.81 16.86 12.68
CA SER A 80 11.32 17.67 13.78
C SER A 80 9.81 17.47 13.91
N VAL A 81 9.38 16.95 15.06
CA VAL A 81 7.97 16.71 15.36
C VAL A 81 7.36 17.99 15.91
N SER A 82 6.31 18.47 15.26
CA SER A 82 5.49 19.58 15.75
C SER A 82 4.12 19.07 16.22
N LEU A 83 3.62 19.65 17.30
CA LEU A 83 2.35 19.30 17.91
C LEU A 83 1.43 20.51 17.85
N SER A 84 0.37 20.42 17.05
CA SER A 84 -0.68 21.43 16.97
C SER A 84 -1.98 20.88 17.55
N ILE A 85 -2.64 21.69 18.37
CA ILE A 85 -3.99 21.43 18.89
C ILE A 85 -4.86 22.55 18.37
N GLY A 86 -5.85 22.21 17.55
CA GLY A 86 -6.72 23.18 16.89
C GLY A 86 -8.18 23.04 17.28
N PHE A 87 -8.94 24.10 17.02
CA PHE A 87 -10.40 24.15 17.13
C PHE A 87 -10.94 24.52 15.75
N LYS A 88 -11.57 23.57 15.08
CA LYS A 88 -12.11 23.74 13.72
C LYS A 88 -13.28 22.76 13.53
N ALA A 89 -14.28 23.15 12.75
CA ALA A 89 -15.27 22.21 12.24
C ALA A 89 -14.56 21.11 11.42
N MET A 90 -14.94 19.86 11.66
CA MET A 90 -14.37 18.68 11.02
C MET A 90 -15.46 17.85 10.36
N ASP A 91 -15.09 17.15 9.28
CA ASP A 91 -15.97 16.16 8.65
C ASP A 91 -16.24 15.03 9.65
N PHE A 92 -17.52 14.80 9.95
CA PHE A 92 -17.93 13.78 10.91
C PHE A 92 -17.54 12.38 10.37
N PRO A 93 -16.94 11.49 11.18
CA PRO A 93 -16.39 10.22 10.69
C PRO A 93 -17.44 9.37 9.98
N ALA A 94 -16.99 8.53 9.04
CA ALA A 94 -17.86 7.54 8.45
C ALA A 94 -18.24 6.50 9.52
N VAL A 95 -19.54 6.25 9.68
CA VAL A 95 -20.07 5.38 10.73
C VAL A 95 -20.62 4.11 10.08
N THR A 96 -19.90 2.99 10.21
CA THR A 96 -20.37 1.69 9.74
C THR A 96 -21.07 0.93 10.86
N VAL A 97 -22.27 0.40 10.56
CA VAL A 97 -23.13 -0.37 11.46
C VAL A 97 -23.49 -1.72 10.82
N CYS A 98 -23.37 -2.83 11.55
CA CYS A 98 -23.83 -4.16 11.10
C CYS A 98 -24.46 -4.97 12.24
N ASN A 99 -25.38 -5.88 11.91
CA ASN A 99 -25.84 -6.88 12.86
C ASN A 99 -24.71 -7.87 13.21
N ALA A 100 -24.70 -8.44 14.42
CA ALA A 100 -23.77 -9.52 14.76
C ALA A 100 -24.16 -10.88 14.15
N SER A 101 -25.44 -11.07 13.75
CA SER A 101 -25.86 -12.18 12.89
C SER A 101 -25.89 -11.72 11.42
N PRO A 102 -25.21 -12.39 10.48
CA PRO A 102 -25.16 -11.94 9.07
C PRO A 102 -26.48 -12.09 8.31
N PHE A 103 -27.29 -13.07 8.69
CA PHE A 103 -28.53 -13.43 7.99
C PHE A 103 -29.71 -13.56 8.96
N GLN A 104 -30.91 -13.34 8.44
CA GLN A 104 -32.17 -13.68 9.12
C GLN A 104 -32.34 -15.20 9.08
N TYR A 105 -32.38 -15.87 10.23
CA TYR A 105 -32.45 -17.33 10.34
C TYR A 105 -33.67 -17.89 9.61
N SER A 106 -34.83 -17.26 9.80
CA SER A 106 -36.08 -17.53 9.09
C SER A 106 -35.93 -17.63 7.57
N LYS A 107 -35.03 -16.85 6.95
CA LYS A 107 -34.72 -16.90 5.51
C LYS A 107 -33.67 -17.95 5.15
N VAL A 108 -32.61 -18.10 5.96
CA VAL A 108 -31.42 -18.91 5.60
C VAL A 108 -31.50 -20.38 6.04
N THR A 109 -32.43 -20.75 6.94
CA THR A 109 -32.71 -22.14 7.37
C THR A 109 -32.68 -23.18 6.24
N HIS A 110 -33.29 -22.87 5.09
CA HIS A 110 -33.34 -23.78 3.92
C HIS A 110 -31.96 -24.16 3.33
N LEU A 111 -30.89 -23.42 3.67
CA LEU A 111 -29.52 -23.69 3.25
C LEU A 111 -28.67 -24.34 4.37
N LEU A 112 -29.05 -24.14 5.63
CA LEU A 112 -28.31 -24.60 6.81
C LEU A 112 -28.90 -25.84 7.46
N LYS A 113 -30.14 -26.23 7.13
CA LYS A 113 -30.87 -27.35 7.74
C LYS A 113 -30.02 -28.62 7.97
N ASP A 114 -29.37 -29.15 6.93
CA ASP A 114 -28.53 -30.36 7.02
C ASP A 114 -27.33 -30.19 7.98
N LEU A 115 -26.81 -28.96 8.09
CA LEU A 115 -25.73 -28.60 9.01
C LEU A 115 -26.24 -28.40 10.45
N ASP A 116 -27.44 -27.84 10.62
CA ASP A 116 -28.08 -27.61 11.92
C ASP A 116 -28.55 -28.94 12.55
N GLU A 117 -29.15 -29.85 11.77
CA GLU A 117 -29.49 -31.22 12.22
C GLU A 117 -28.23 -32.03 12.60
N LEU A 118 -27.14 -31.87 11.83
CA LEU A 118 -25.85 -32.48 12.14
C LEU A 118 -25.20 -31.85 13.40
N MET A 119 -25.32 -30.54 13.59
CA MET A 119 -24.86 -29.84 14.79
C MET A 119 -25.60 -30.31 16.05
N GLU A 120 -26.93 -30.46 15.99
CA GLU A 120 -27.68 -31.04 17.10
C GLU A 120 -27.21 -32.46 17.44
N ALA A 121 -26.94 -33.30 16.44
CA ALA A 121 -26.40 -34.63 16.67
C ALA A 121 -25.01 -34.59 17.35
N VAL A 122 -24.13 -33.65 16.97
CA VAL A 122 -22.82 -33.44 17.59
C VAL A 122 -22.98 -33.00 19.05
N LEU A 123 -23.84 -32.02 19.32
CA LEU A 123 -24.08 -31.50 20.67
C LEU A 123 -24.70 -32.56 21.59
N ARG A 124 -25.69 -33.33 21.10
CA ARG A 124 -26.24 -34.48 21.85
C ARG A 124 -25.16 -35.49 22.20
N ARG A 125 -24.30 -35.85 21.23
CA ARG A 125 -23.19 -36.79 21.44
C ARG A 125 -22.17 -36.30 22.46
N ILE A 126 -21.87 -34.99 22.47
CA ILE A 126 -20.96 -34.33 23.42
C ILE A 126 -21.53 -34.24 24.84
N LEU A 127 -22.81 -33.83 24.97
CA LEU A 127 -23.41 -33.48 26.26
C LEU A 127 -24.04 -34.66 26.99
N ALA A 128 -24.66 -35.60 26.26
CA ALA A 128 -25.43 -36.71 26.83
C ALA A 128 -25.20 -38.01 26.03
N PRO A 129 -24.05 -38.68 26.21
CA PRO A 129 -23.78 -39.96 25.57
C PRO A 129 -24.48 -41.11 26.33
N GLU A 130 -25.81 -41.09 26.33
CA GLU A 130 -26.64 -42.22 26.78
C GLU A 130 -26.43 -43.46 25.89
N PRO A 131 -26.39 -44.68 26.46
CA PRO A 131 -26.21 -45.90 25.69
C PRO A 131 -27.53 -46.30 25.00
N SER A 132 -27.47 -46.42 23.67
CA SER A 132 -28.51 -46.99 22.80
C SER A 132 -29.92 -46.36 22.86
N LEU A 133 -30.23 -45.49 21.90
CA LEU A 133 -31.59 -45.35 21.37
C LEU A 133 -31.58 -45.48 19.83
N ALA A 134 -31.45 -46.71 19.35
CA ALA A 134 -31.30 -47.07 17.94
C ALA A 134 -32.51 -46.77 17.02
N ASN A 135 -33.51 -46.04 17.53
CA ASN A 135 -34.81 -45.80 16.88
C ASN A 135 -35.02 -44.32 16.49
N ALA A 136 -33.99 -43.47 16.58
CA ALA A 136 -34.08 -42.04 16.28
C ALA A 136 -33.06 -41.57 15.22
N THR A 137 -32.66 -42.46 14.31
CA THR A 137 -31.85 -42.11 13.13
C THR A 137 -32.69 -41.39 12.07
N THR A 138 -32.94 -40.10 12.30
CA THR A 138 -33.03 -39.16 11.16
C THR A 138 -31.80 -39.37 10.29
N ALA A 139 -31.98 -39.47 8.98
CA ALA A 139 -30.91 -39.86 8.05
C ALA A 139 -29.90 -38.72 7.85
N LEU A 140 -28.98 -38.57 8.81
CA LEU A 140 -27.98 -37.50 8.85
C LEU A 140 -27.12 -37.48 7.58
N ASN A 141 -26.97 -36.28 6.99
CA ASN A 141 -26.21 -36.09 5.76
C ASN A 141 -24.69 -36.04 6.06
N PHE A 142 -24.08 -37.22 6.22
CA PHE A 142 -22.66 -37.37 6.53
C PHE A 142 -21.70 -36.84 5.45
N THR A 143 -22.17 -36.34 4.30
CA THR A 143 -21.28 -35.71 3.30
C THR A 143 -20.55 -34.51 3.90
N ILE A 144 -21.25 -33.66 4.65
CA ILE A 144 -20.67 -32.51 5.37
C ILE A 144 -19.65 -32.97 6.43
N TRP A 145 -20.02 -33.99 7.22
CA TRP A 145 -19.13 -34.55 8.26
C TRP A 145 -17.83 -35.10 7.69
N ASN A 146 -17.90 -35.90 6.64
CA ASN A 146 -16.78 -36.66 6.11
C ASN A 146 -15.64 -35.78 5.56
N HIS A 147 -15.94 -34.55 5.11
CA HIS A 147 -14.92 -33.63 4.61
C HIS A 147 -13.99 -33.09 5.72
N THR A 148 -14.52 -32.75 6.90
CA THR A 148 -13.75 -32.23 8.03
C THR A 148 -14.37 -32.64 9.37
N PRO A 149 -14.25 -33.91 9.78
CA PRO A 149 -14.90 -34.39 11.00
C PRO A 149 -14.21 -33.88 12.27
N LEU A 150 -14.99 -33.69 13.33
CA LEU A 150 -14.45 -33.49 14.67
C LEU A 150 -14.02 -34.85 15.26
N VAL A 151 -12.82 -34.88 15.81
CA VAL A 151 -12.23 -36.04 16.47
C VAL A 151 -11.85 -35.70 17.91
N LEU A 152 -11.91 -36.70 18.78
CA LEU A 152 -11.35 -36.68 20.13
C LEU A 152 -9.98 -37.36 20.08
N ILE A 153 -8.94 -36.64 20.49
CA ILE A 153 -7.58 -37.17 20.66
C ILE A 153 -7.40 -37.46 22.15
N ASP A 154 -7.19 -38.73 22.48
CA ASP A 154 -6.90 -39.21 23.82
C ASP A 154 -5.38 -39.42 23.98
N GLU A 155 -4.74 -38.53 24.71
CA GLU A 155 -3.30 -38.55 25.01
C GLU A 155 -3.00 -39.11 26.41
N ARG A 156 -3.98 -39.72 27.10
CA ARG A 156 -3.79 -40.30 28.44
C ARG A 156 -2.69 -41.38 28.50
N ASN A 157 -2.35 -41.98 27.35
CA ASN A 157 -1.14 -42.76 27.17
C ASN A 157 -0.19 -42.04 26.18
N PRO A 158 0.87 -41.35 26.66
CA PRO A 158 1.80 -40.62 25.80
C PRO A 158 2.53 -41.47 24.75
N HIS A 159 2.58 -42.79 24.93
CA HIS A 159 3.21 -43.72 23.97
C HIS A 159 2.24 -44.25 22.91
N HIS A 160 0.93 -44.17 23.16
CA HIS A 160 -0.13 -44.67 22.27
C HIS A 160 -1.35 -43.74 22.31
N PRO A 161 -1.28 -42.54 21.70
CA PRO A 161 -2.42 -41.64 21.60
C PRO A 161 -3.49 -42.23 20.67
N VAL A 162 -4.76 -42.15 21.07
CA VAL A 162 -5.89 -42.73 20.32
C VAL A 162 -6.74 -41.61 19.71
N VAL A 163 -7.03 -41.70 18.42
CA VAL A 163 -7.90 -40.73 17.72
C VAL A 163 -9.27 -41.38 17.46
N LEU A 164 -10.30 -40.82 18.07
CA LEU A 164 -11.69 -41.29 18.01
C LEU A 164 -12.53 -40.28 17.21
N ASP A 165 -13.31 -40.75 16.24
CA ASP A 165 -14.17 -39.93 15.37
C ASP A 165 -15.61 -39.99 15.92
N LEU A 166 -16.25 -38.83 16.18
CA LEU A 166 -17.44 -38.76 17.06
C LEU A 166 -18.63 -39.64 16.61
N PHE A 167 -18.75 -39.89 15.30
CA PHE A 167 -19.81 -40.71 14.69
C PHE A 167 -19.31 -42.03 14.07
N ARG A 168 -18.04 -42.40 14.26
CA ARG A 168 -17.52 -43.66 13.69
C ARG A 168 -17.85 -44.84 14.59
N GLU A 169 -19.00 -45.47 14.35
CA GLU A 169 -19.33 -46.76 14.93
C GLU A 169 -18.41 -47.87 14.39
N ASN A 170 -17.94 -48.75 15.27
CA ASN A 170 -17.08 -49.88 14.90
C ASN A 170 -17.91 -51.04 14.33
N HIS A 171 -18.45 -50.86 13.12
CA HIS A 171 -18.95 -51.97 12.30
C HIS A 171 -17.79 -52.82 11.73
N ASN A 172 -17.11 -53.53 12.61
CA ASN A 172 -16.32 -54.73 12.28
C ASN A 172 -16.19 -55.58 13.55
N GLY A 173 -16.87 -56.72 13.57
CA GLY A 173 -16.83 -57.66 14.70
C GLY A 173 -15.47 -58.33 14.82
N SER A 174 -14.73 -57.99 15.87
CA SER A 174 -13.55 -58.74 16.33
C SER A 174 -13.54 -58.69 17.86
N GLU A 175 -13.72 -59.85 18.48
CA GLU A 175 -13.79 -59.97 19.94
C GLU A 175 -12.41 -59.71 20.57
N SER A 176 -12.21 -58.49 21.07
CA SER A 176 -11.15 -58.20 22.04
C SER A 176 -11.66 -57.21 23.08
N SER A 177 -11.46 -57.52 24.36
CA SER A 177 -12.10 -56.80 25.46
C SER A 177 -11.47 -55.43 25.67
N SER A 178 -12.15 -54.38 25.23
CA SER A 178 -11.95 -53.01 25.70
C SER A 178 -13.31 -52.33 25.73
N PRO A 179 -13.76 -51.77 26.88
CA PRO A 179 -15.02 -51.06 26.92
C PRO A 179 -14.94 -49.84 26.00
N ALA A 180 -15.98 -49.63 25.19
CA ALA A 180 -16.08 -48.42 24.40
C ALA A 180 -16.03 -47.19 25.34
N PRO A 181 -15.34 -46.10 24.98
CA PRO A 181 -15.36 -44.87 25.76
C PRO A 181 -16.69 -44.14 25.55
N GLU A 182 -17.77 -44.71 26.10
CA GLU A 182 -19.13 -44.14 26.11
C GLU A 182 -19.19 -42.83 26.90
N ARG A 183 -18.14 -42.49 27.67
CA ARG A 183 -17.92 -41.14 28.16
C ARG A 183 -16.87 -40.46 27.30
N ILE A 184 -17.28 -39.40 26.61
CA ILE A 184 -16.34 -38.42 26.05
C ILE A 184 -15.44 -37.92 27.19
N CYS A 185 -14.15 -37.85 26.89
CA CYS A 185 -13.12 -37.82 27.92
C CYS A 185 -12.97 -36.41 28.53
N ASN A 186 -13.68 -36.17 29.62
CA ASN A 186 -13.61 -34.91 30.41
C ASN A 186 -12.36 -34.81 31.31
N ALA A 187 -11.27 -35.51 30.98
CA ALA A 187 -10.02 -35.53 31.75
C ALA A 187 -8.94 -34.69 31.07
N GLN A 188 -7.99 -34.16 31.86
CA GLN A 188 -6.91 -33.25 31.40
C GLN A 188 -5.95 -33.83 30.32
N GLY A 189 -6.09 -35.11 29.96
CA GLY A 189 -5.30 -35.77 28.90
C GLY A 189 -6.01 -35.89 27.55
N CYS A 190 -7.16 -35.24 27.35
CA CYS A 190 -7.99 -35.41 26.15
C CYS A 190 -8.30 -34.06 25.48
N LYS A 191 -8.22 -34.02 24.14
CA LYS A 191 -8.36 -32.79 23.34
C LYS A 191 -9.34 -33.02 22.19
N MET A 192 -10.12 -32.01 21.83
CA MET A 192 -10.93 -32.06 20.61
C MET A 192 -10.15 -31.43 19.45
N ALA A 193 -10.25 -31.99 18.25
CA ALA A 193 -9.58 -31.47 17.06
C ALA A 193 -10.44 -31.61 15.80
N MET A 194 -10.24 -30.73 14.83
CA MET A 194 -10.74 -30.94 13.46
C MET A 194 -9.70 -31.68 12.64
N ARG A 195 -10.09 -32.79 11.99
CA ARG A 195 -9.23 -33.53 11.05
C ARG A 195 -9.32 -32.90 9.66
N LEU A 196 -8.22 -32.35 9.15
CA LEU A 196 -8.13 -31.68 7.84
C LEU A 196 -7.24 -32.52 6.90
N CYS A 197 -7.85 -33.30 6.01
CA CYS A 197 -7.15 -34.24 5.12
C CYS A 197 -6.94 -33.70 3.70
N SER A 198 -5.98 -34.29 3.00
CA SER A 198 -5.87 -34.21 1.53
C SER A 198 -7.00 -34.99 0.85
N LEU A 199 -7.30 -34.63 -0.40
CA LEU A 199 -8.00 -35.40 -1.44
C LEU A 199 -7.79 -36.92 -1.35
N ASN A 200 -6.55 -37.36 -1.15
CA ASN A 200 -6.19 -38.79 -1.12
C ASN A 200 -6.32 -39.43 0.27
N GLY A 201 -6.71 -38.69 1.31
CA GLY A 201 -6.78 -39.14 2.70
C GLY A 201 -5.44 -39.46 3.38
N THR A 202 -4.32 -39.40 2.65
CA THR A 202 -2.99 -39.84 3.10
C THR A 202 -2.28 -38.86 4.03
N GLU A 203 -2.45 -37.56 3.80
CA GLU A 203 -1.86 -36.49 4.62
C GLU A 203 -2.99 -35.71 5.31
N CYS A 204 -3.15 -35.94 6.62
CA CYS A 204 -4.13 -35.23 7.46
C CYS A 204 -3.43 -34.44 8.57
N THR A 205 -3.84 -33.19 8.76
CA THR A 205 -3.43 -32.36 9.89
C THR A 205 -4.57 -32.24 10.90
N PHE A 206 -4.23 -31.99 12.17
CA PHE A 206 -5.20 -31.84 13.25
C PHE A 206 -5.15 -30.41 13.79
N ARG A 207 -6.25 -29.66 13.65
CA ARG A 207 -6.43 -28.36 14.29
C ARG A 207 -6.97 -28.60 15.70
N ASN A 208 -6.09 -28.56 16.69
CA ASN A 208 -6.39 -28.88 18.08
C ASN A 208 -7.07 -27.71 18.81
N PHE A 209 -8.00 -28.04 19.71
CA PHE A 209 -8.72 -27.10 20.57
C PHE A 209 -8.69 -27.56 22.04
N THR A 210 -8.69 -26.59 22.96
CA THR A 210 -8.71 -26.83 24.41
C THR A 210 -10.13 -26.96 24.98
N SER A 211 -11.15 -26.46 24.27
CA SER A 211 -12.56 -26.56 24.65
C SER A 211 -13.41 -27.09 23.50
N ALA A 212 -14.35 -27.98 23.81
CA ALA A 212 -15.35 -28.45 22.88
C ALA A 212 -16.22 -27.29 22.34
N THR A 213 -16.53 -26.28 23.15
CA THR A 213 -17.33 -25.12 22.70
C THR A 213 -16.63 -24.38 21.56
N GLN A 214 -15.32 -24.13 21.68
CA GLN A 214 -14.54 -23.47 20.64
C GLN A 214 -14.44 -24.34 19.38
N ALA A 215 -14.16 -25.64 19.54
CA ALA A 215 -14.05 -26.58 18.42
C ALA A 215 -15.34 -26.67 17.60
N VAL A 216 -16.48 -26.71 18.27
CA VAL A 216 -17.81 -26.82 17.67
C VAL A 216 -18.20 -25.53 16.93
N THR A 217 -17.95 -24.35 17.51
CA THR A 217 -18.20 -23.05 16.85
C THR A 217 -17.29 -22.84 15.63
N GLU A 218 -15.99 -23.14 15.74
CA GLU A 218 -15.03 -23.03 14.63
C GLU A 218 -15.32 -24.03 13.50
N TRP A 219 -15.81 -25.22 13.84
CA TRP A 219 -16.27 -26.20 12.86
C TRP A 219 -17.53 -25.72 12.12
N TYR A 220 -18.54 -25.19 12.82
CA TYR A 220 -19.75 -24.66 12.17
C TYR A 220 -19.42 -23.47 11.25
N LEU A 221 -18.58 -22.54 11.71
CA LEU A 221 -18.10 -21.41 10.91
C LEU A 221 -17.42 -21.89 9.62
N LEU A 222 -16.62 -22.96 9.66
CA LEU A 222 -15.99 -23.54 8.47
C LEU A 222 -17.04 -24.12 7.49
N GLN A 223 -18.03 -24.88 7.99
CA GLN A 223 -19.08 -25.45 7.12
C GLN A 223 -19.96 -24.36 6.51
N ALA A 224 -20.43 -23.41 7.32
CA ALA A 224 -21.25 -22.29 6.87
C ALA A 224 -20.51 -21.45 5.82
N THR A 225 -19.21 -21.19 6.01
CA THR A 225 -18.35 -20.52 5.01
C THR A 225 -18.36 -21.24 3.66
N ASN A 226 -18.22 -22.57 3.65
CA ASN A 226 -18.29 -23.38 2.43
C ASN A 226 -19.68 -23.39 1.78
N ILE A 227 -20.76 -23.33 2.57
CA ILE A 227 -22.13 -23.22 2.04
C ILE A 227 -22.33 -21.86 1.39
N PHE A 228 -22.01 -20.76 2.08
CA PHE A 228 -22.19 -19.40 1.56
C PHE A 228 -21.29 -19.10 0.35
N ALA A 229 -20.08 -19.66 0.28
CA ALA A 229 -19.20 -19.55 -0.88
C ALA A 229 -19.78 -20.12 -2.19
N GLN A 230 -20.81 -20.97 -2.11
CA GLN A 230 -21.52 -21.55 -3.26
C GLN A 230 -22.79 -20.75 -3.65
N VAL A 231 -23.17 -19.73 -2.89
CA VAL A 231 -24.40 -18.94 -3.10
C VAL A 231 -24.05 -17.59 -3.77
N PRO A 232 -24.76 -17.16 -4.83
CA PRO A 232 -24.54 -15.84 -5.42
C PRO A 232 -24.76 -14.71 -4.41
N GLN A 233 -23.82 -13.77 -4.35
CA GLN A 233 -23.81 -12.66 -3.37
C GLN A 233 -25.13 -11.86 -3.35
N GLN A 234 -25.77 -11.65 -4.50
CA GLN A 234 -27.06 -10.95 -4.58
C GLN A 234 -28.15 -11.66 -3.75
N LYS A 235 -28.22 -13.00 -3.79
CA LYS A 235 -29.15 -13.78 -2.95
C LYS A 235 -28.75 -13.75 -1.47
N LEU A 236 -27.45 -13.68 -1.15
CA LEU A 236 -26.99 -13.51 0.24
C LEU A 236 -27.47 -12.17 0.82
N VAL A 237 -27.38 -11.08 0.06
CA VAL A 237 -27.88 -9.74 0.45
C VAL A 237 -29.38 -9.75 0.72
N GLU A 238 -30.17 -10.44 -0.11
CA GLU A 238 -31.63 -10.62 0.07
C GLU A 238 -32.00 -11.41 1.35
N MET A 239 -31.10 -12.28 1.83
CA MET A 239 -31.25 -13.05 3.08
C MET A 239 -30.68 -12.33 4.31
N GLY A 240 -29.85 -11.30 4.10
CA GLY A 240 -29.34 -10.41 5.16
C GLY A 240 -30.43 -9.57 5.82
N TYR A 241 -30.05 -8.80 6.84
CA TYR A 241 -30.93 -7.82 7.48
C TYR A 241 -31.11 -6.58 6.57
N PRO A 242 -32.34 -6.11 6.30
CA PRO A 242 -32.56 -4.91 5.51
C PRO A 242 -32.42 -3.64 6.38
N ALA A 243 -32.08 -2.52 5.73
CA ALA A 243 -31.82 -1.25 6.38
C ALA A 243 -33.04 -0.75 7.18
N GLU A 244 -34.24 -0.94 6.62
CA GLU A 244 -35.54 -0.58 7.18
C GLU A 244 -35.91 -1.35 8.44
N ARG A 245 -35.31 -2.54 8.67
CA ARG A 245 -35.45 -3.25 9.95
C ARG A 245 -34.37 -2.83 10.93
N LEU A 246 -33.12 -2.75 10.49
CA LEU A 246 -31.99 -2.51 11.39
C LEU A 246 -32.00 -1.09 11.97
N ILE A 247 -32.34 -0.08 11.17
CA ILE A 247 -32.29 1.35 11.54
C ILE A 247 -33.71 1.87 11.70
N LEU A 248 -34.18 2.00 12.93
CA LEU A 248 -35.53 2.51 13.23
C LEU A 248 -35.59 4.04 13.19
N ALA A 249 -34.61 4.71 13.81
CA ALA A 249 -34.53 6.17 13.83
C ALA A 249 -33.08 6.64 13.64
N CYS A 250 -32.92 7.80 12.99
CA CYS A 250 -31.65 8.46 12.73
C CYS A 250 -31.85 9.98 12.83
N LEU A 251 -30.98 10.65 13.60
CA LEU A 251 -30.96 12.11 13.74
C LEU A 251 -29.50 12.57 13.79
N PHE A 252 -29.10 13.51 12.93
CA PHE A 252 -27.74 14.06 12.91
C PHE A 252 -27.78 15.53 13.31
N GLY A 253 -27.36 15.83 14.54
CA GLY A 253 -27.65 17.12 15.17
C GLY A 253 -29.17 17.32 15.30
N ASP A 254 -29.68 18.28 14.54
CA ASP A 254 -31.11 18.58 14.37
C ASP A 254 -31.68 18.11 13.01
N GLU A 255 -30.85 17.62 12.08
CA GLU A 255 -31.29 17.18 10.76
C GLU A 255 -31.76 15.70 10.80
N PRO A 256 -33.03 15.39 10.47
CA PRO A 256 -33.53 14.03 10.47
C PRO A 256 -32.93 13.24 9.30
N CYS A 257 -32.31 12.11 9.60
CA CYS A 257 -31.78 11.19 8.60
C CYS A 257 -32.65 9.92 8.50
N SER A 258 -32.47 9.17 7.42
CA SER A 258 -33.21 7.93 7.16
C SER A 258 -32.25 6.82 6.77
N TYR A 259 -32.71 5.57 6.79
CA TYR A 259 -31.98 4.41 6.30
C TYR A 259 -31.43 4.60 4.87
N ARG A 260 -32.05 5.47 4.07
CA ARG A 260 -31.63 5.86 2.71
C ARG A 260 -30.34 6.68 2.64
N ASN A 261 -29.95 7.34 3.74
CA ASN A 261 -28.70 8.10 3.83
C ASN A 261 -27.48 7.19 4.14
N PHE A 262 -27.70 5.89 4.32
CA PHE A 262 -26.64 4.91 4.58
C PHE A 262 -26.29 4.17 3.29
N THR A 263 -25.01 4.11 2.95
CA THR A 263 -24.56 3.25 1.86
C THR A 263 -24.53 1.80 2.34
N SER A 264 -25.23 0.90 1.65
CA SER A 264 -25.18 -0.53 1.93
C SER A 264 -23.90 -1.14 1.36
N ILE A 265 -23.17 -1.90 2.16
CA ILE A 265 -22.15 -2.85 1.72
C ILE A 265 -22.51 -4.27 2.21
N PHE A 266 -21.88 -5.28 1.64
CA PHE A 266 -22.00 -6.66 2.09
C PHE A 266 -20.66 -7.14 2.65
N ASP A 267 -20.57 -7.31 3.96
CA ASP A 267 -19.45 -7.96 4.62
C ASP A 267 -19.72 -9.49 4.67
N PRO A 268 -18.80 -10.35 4.22
CA PRO A 268 -19.04 -11.79 4.21
C PRO A 268 -19.25 -12.43 5.59
N HIS A 269 -18.84 -11.78 6.69
CA HIS A 269 -18.94 -12.28 8.06
C HIS A 269 -20.14 -11.71 8.82
N TYR A 270 -20.45 -10.42 8.63
CA TYR A 270 -21.54 -9.69 9.30
C TYR A 270 -22.74 -9.38 8.39
N GLY A 271 -22.71 -9.81 7.13
CA GLY A 271 -23.82 -9.69 6.18
C GLY A 271 -24.01 -8.25 5.70
N ASN A 272 -25.26 -7.77 5.74
CA ASN A 272 -25.57 -6.41 5.30
C ASN A 272 -25.11 -5.39 6.35
N CYS A 273 -24.27 -4.46 5.90
CA CYS A 273 -23.67 -3.39 6.69
C CYS A 273 -24.00 -2.03 6.08
N TYR A 274 -24.14 -1.02 6.93
CA TYR A 274 -24.69 0.29 6.56
C TYR A 274 -23.78 1.42 7.02
N ILE A 275 -23.34 2.25 6.07
CA ILE A 275 -22.34 3.30 6.29
C ILE A 275 -22.97 4.69 6.18
N PHE A 276 -23.05 5.41 7.30
CA PHE A 276 -23.38 6.84 7.32
C PHE A 276 -22.15 7.68 6.95
N ASN A 277 -22.38 8.78 6.23
CA ASN A 277 -21.37 9.80 5.89
C ASN A 277 -20.09 9.31 5.17
N TRP A 278 -20.20 8.29 4.30
CA TRP A 278 -19.01 7.67 3.68
C TRP A 278 -18.24 8.57 2.69
N GLY A 279 -18.83 9.66 2.21
CA GLY A 279 -18.18 10.63 1.31
C GLY A 279 -17.95 10.14 -0.15
N MET A 280 -18.54 9.01 -0.52
CA MET A 280 -18.39 8.40 -1.87
C MET A 280 -19.34 9.01 -2.90
N THR A 281 -20.61 9.20 -2.55
CA THR A 281 -21.67 9.77 -3.40
C THR A 281 -21.87 11.26 -3.13
N GLU A 282 -22.12 11.57 -1.86
CA GLU A 282 -22.36 12.93 -1.34
C GLU A 282 -21.08 13.49 -0.69
N LYS A 283 -21.09 14.79 -0.38
CA LYS A 283 -20.01 15.41 0.41
C LYS A 283 -20.11 14.94 1.86
N ALA A 284 -18.98 14.88 2.54
CA ALA A 284 -18.97 14.61 3.98
C ALA A 284 -19.73 15.72 4.73
N LEU A 285 -20.62 15.32 5.64
CA LEU A 285 -21.29 16.21 6.58
C LEU A 285 -20.29 16.65 7.67
N PRO A 286 -20.07 17.95 7.87
CA PRO A 286 -19.25 18.45 8.97
C PRO A 286 -20.03 18.51 10.28
N SER A 287 -19.34 18.42 11.41
CA SER A 287 -19.89 18.83 12.70
C SER A 287 -19.04 19.96 13.30
N ALA A 288 -19.74 20.99 13.81
CA ALA A 288 -19.18 22.29 14.20
C ALA A 288 -19.49 22.69 15.65
N ASN A 289 -20.22 21.84 16.40
CA ASN A 289 -20.44 21.93 17.85
C ASN A 289 -20.11 20.57 18.51
N PRO A 290 -19.56 20.52 19.73
CA PRO A 290 -19.28 19.26 20.43
C PRO A 290 -20.47 18.83 21.32
N GLY A 291 -20.48 17.58 21.77
CA GLY A 291 -21.51 17.04 22.66
C GLY A 291 -22.66 16.28 21.95
N THR A 292 -23.41 15.52 22.75
CA THR A 292 -24.44 14.57 22.29
C THR A 292 -25.53 15.19 21.41
N GLU A 293 -25.88 16.45 21.64
CA GLU A 293 -26.93 17.15 20.90
C GLU A 293 -26.58 17.36 19.42
N PHE A 294 -25.29 17.52 19.08
CA PHE A 294 -24.80 17.82 17.72
C PHE A 294 -24.18 16.61 17.01
N GLY A 295 -24.30 15.42 17.61
CA GLY A 295 -23.82 14.16 17.06
C GLY A 295 -24.85 13.37 16.26
N LEU A 296 -24.44 12.19 15.77
CA LEU A 296 -25.34 11.19 15.21
C LEU A 296 -26.01 10.40 16.32
N LYS A 297 -27.35 10.37 16.33
CA LYS A 297 -28.19 9.62 17.28
C LYS A 297 -28.94 8.56 16.49
N LEU A 298 -28.77 7.28 16.85
CA LEU A 298 -29.42 6.15 16.19
C LEU A 298 -30.25 5.34 17.19
N ILE A 299 -31.39 4.83 16.73
CA ILE A 299 -32.13 3.74 17.38
C ILE A 299 -32.17 2.57 16.41
N LEU A 300 -31.64 1.42 16.84
CA LEU A 300 -31.51 0.22 16.01
C LEU A 300 -32.29 -0.94 16.66
N ASP A 301 -32.93 -1.80 15.89
CA ASP A 301 -33.38 -3.11 16.39
C ASP A 301 -32.63 -4.26 15.70
N ILE A 302 -32.13 -5.15 16.56
CA ILE A 302 -31.18 -6.20 16.24
C ILE A 302 -31.89 -7.53 15.98
N GLY A 303 -33.16 -7.68 16.42
CA GLY A 303 -34.00 -8.82 16.07
C GLY A 303 -33.47 -10.17 16.58
N GLN A 304 -33.00 -10.23 17.83
CA GLN A 304 -32.30 -11.39 18.43
C GLN A 304 -32.99 -12.76 18.23
N GLY A 305 -34.32 -12.80 18.08
CA GLY A 305 -35.07 -14.04 17.83
C GLY A 305 -34.89 -14.64 16.42
N ASP A 306 -34.31 -13.90 15.48
CA ASP A 306 -34.06 -14.32 14.09
C ASP A 306 -32.55 -14.54 13.81
N TYR A 307 -31.76 -14.73 14.88
CA TYR A 307 -30.32 -15.01 14.83
C TYR A 307 -30.00 -16.44 14.39
N VAL A 308 -28.88 -16.63 13.66
CA VAL A 308 -28.36 -17.96 13.33
C VAL A 308 -27.66 -18.57 14.57
N PRO A 309 -28.23 -19.61 15.23
CA PRO A 309 -27.91 -19.93 16.62
C PRO A 309 -26.49 -20.44 16.86
N PHE A 310 -25.90 -21.14 15.88
CA PHE A 310 -24.55 -21.72 15.98
C PHE A 310 -23.46 -20.82 15.37
N LEU A 311 -23.83 -19.68 14.77
CA LEU A 311 -22.93 -18.75 14.10
C LEU A 311 -22.76 -17.43 14.88
N ALA A 312 -23.85 -16.90 15.45
CA ALA A 312 -23.91 -15.60 16.08
C ALA A 312 -24.18 -15.70 17.59
N SER A 313 -23.15 -16.06 18.37
CA SER A 313 -23.27 -16.21 19.84
C SER A 313 -23.34 -14.88 20.60
N THR A 314 -22.91 -13.77 20.00
CA THR A 314 -22.90 -12.44 20.63
C THR A 314 -24.11 -11.64 20.16
N ALA A 315 -25.04 -11.34 21.06
CA ALA A 315 -26.22 -10.54 20.77
C ALA A 315 -25.94 -9.04 20.98
N GLY A 316 -26.21 -8.22 19.96
CA GLY A 316 -25.79 -6.82 19.90
C GLY A 316 -25.39 -6.42 18.48
N VAL A 317 -24.86 -5.20 18.33
CA VAL A 317 -24.51 -4.60 17.03
C VAL A 317 -23.02 -4.37 16.91
N ARG A 318 -22.45 -4.61 15.71
CA ARG A 318 -21.08 -4.22 15.36
C ARG A 318 -21.10 -2.77 14.88
N LEU A 319 -20.19 -1.96 15.41
CA LEU A 319 -20.03 -0.58 14.98
C LEU A 319 -18.54 -0.27 14.75
N MET A 320 -18.24 0.62 13.82
CA MET A 320 -16.88 1.05 13.46
C MET A 320 -16.90 2.51 12.97
N LEU A 321 -15.95 3.33 13.43
CA LEU A 321 -15.69 4.67 12.86
C LEU A 321 -14.44 4.61 12.00
N HIS A 322 -14.45 5.29 10.85
CA HIS A 322 -13.34 5.28 9.90
C HIS A 322 -13.30 6.56 9.05
N GLU A 323 -12.19 6.77 8.34
CA GLU A 323 -12.04 7.89 7.40
C GLU A 323 -13.06 7.78 6.25
N GLN A 324 -13.53 8.92 5.75
CA GLN A 324 -14.39 8.93 4.56
C GLN A 324 -13.64 8.32 3.36
N ARG A 325 -14.33 7.56 2.52
CA ARG A 325 -13.79 6.79 1.38
C ARG A 325 -12.82 5.64 1.74
N SER A 326 -12.54 5.37 3.02
CA SER A 326 -11.85 4.14 3.45
C SER A 326 -12.81 2.94 3.51
N TYR A 327 -12.29 1.72 3.36
CA TYR A 327 -13.08 0.49 3.53
C TYR A 327 -13.12 0.09 5.02
N PRO A 328 -14.29 -0.23 5.60
CA PRO A 328 -14.38 -0.59 7.01
C PRO A 328 -13.97 -2.06 7.27
N PHE A 329 -12.90 -2.29 8.04
CA PHE A 329 -12.42 -3.63 8.43
C PHE A 329 -13.07 -4.11 9.75
N ILE A 330 -14.39 -4.29 9.67
CA ILE A 330 -15.33 -4.44 10.79
C ILE A 330 -14.98 -5.58 11.76
N ARG A 331 -14.36 -6.66 11.29
CA ARG A 331 -13.93 -7.78 12.16
C ARG A 331 -12.74 -7.42 13.03
N ASP A 332 -11.82 -6.63 12.49
CA ASP A 332 -10.52 -6.36 13.11
C ASP A 332 -10.56 -5.12 14.02
N GLU A 333 -11.45 -4.16 13.73
CA GLU A 333 -11.52 -2.84 14.39
C GLU A 333 -12.89 -2.52 15.01
N GLY A 334 -13.96 -3.17 14.55
CA GLY A 334 -15.27 -2.95 15.11
C GLY A 334 -15.36 -3.41 16.57
N ILE A 335 -16.23 -2.76 17.35
CA ILE A 335 -16.62 -3.22 18.69
C ILE A 335 -18.10 -3.58 18.74
N TYR A 336 -18.50 -4.28 19.80
CA TYR A 336 -19.91 -4.58 20.07
C TYR A 336 -20.50 -3.46 20.93
N ALA A 337 -21.59 -2.83 20.46
CA ALA A 337 -22.50 -2.13 21.34
C ALA A 337 -23.59 -3.10 21.82
N MET A 338 -23.88 -3.09 23.12
CA MET A 338 -24.76 -4.06 23.78
C MET A 338 -26.23 -3.63 23.62
N SER A 339 -27.13 -4.60 23.49
CA SER A 339 -28.59 -4.34 23.53
C SER A 339 -28.99 -3.64 24.82
N GLY A 340 -29.69 -2.51 24.70
CA GLY A 340 -30.10 -1.67 25.82
C GLY A 340 -29.05 -0.68 26.35
N THR A 341 -27.89 -0.51 25.69
CA THR A 341 -26.83 0.44 26.14
C THR A 341 -26.21 1.29 25.00
N GLU A 342 -25.24 2.15 25.34
CA GLU A 342 -24.60 3.21 24.52
C GLU A 342 -23.05 3.01 24.49
N THR A 343 -22.32 3.24 23.36
CA THR A 343 -20.91 2.72 23.23
C THR A 343 -20.02 3.42 22.16
N SER A 344 -18.66 3.34 22.25
CA SER A 344 -17.66 3.92 21.31
C SER A 344 -16.34 3.07 21.10
N ILE A 345 -15.37 3.46 20.22
CA ILE A 345 -14.56 2.52 19.36
C ILE A 345 -13.05 2.93 19.09
N GLY A 346 -12.32 2.24 18.17
CA GLY A 346 -10.94 2.47 17.66
C GLY A 346 -10.60 1.80 16.28
N VAL A 347 -9.34 1.87 15.77
CA VAL A 347 -8.87 1.65 14.34
C VAL A 347 -7.46 0.93 14.32
N LEU A 348 -6.73 0.46 13.25
CA LEU A 348 -6.77 0.43 11.75
C LEU A 348 -5.84 -0.69 11.12
N VAL A 349 -6.27 -1.59 10.19
CA VAL A 349 -5.40 -2.32 9.18
C VAL A 349 -6.12 -2.80 7.89
N ALA A 350 -5.62 -2.41 6.71
CA ALA A 350 -6.10 -2.90 5.38
C ALA A 350 -5.16 -3.88 4.62
N CYS A 351 -3.93 -3.47 4.31
CA CYS A 351 -3.06 -4.10 3.27
C CYS A 351 -2.80 -5.60 3.46
N LEU A 352 -2.66 -6.06 4.72
CA LEU A 352 -2.38 -7.46 5.04
C LEU A 352 -3.49 -8.42 4.55
N ARG A 353 -4.73 -7.95 4.40
CA ARG A 353 -5.86 -8.77 3.92
C ARG A 353 -5.74 -9.09 2.43
N SER A 354 -5.34 -8.11 1.62
CA SER A 354 -5.07 -8.31 0.19
C SER A 354 -3.86 -9.24 -0.04
N CYS A 355 -2.78 -9.06 0.72
CA CYS A 355 -1.60 -9.93 0.63
C CYS A 355 -1.90 -11.39 1.02
N PHE A 356 -2.72 -11.60 2.06
CA PHE A 356 -3.16 -12.95 2.44
C PHE A 356 -4.02 -13.61 1.35
N GLN A 357 -4.96 -12.87 0.75
CA GLN A 357 -5.82 -13.39 -0.32
C GLN A 357 -5.01 -13.75 -1.59
N ASP A 358 -4.02 -12.94 -1.98
CA ASP A 358 -3.11 -13.25 -3.10
C ASP A 358 -2.25 -14.50 -2.83
N HIS A 359 -1.70 -14.65 -1.62
CA HIS A 359 -1.01 -15.88 -1.22
C HIS A 359 -1.94 -17.11 -1.22
N MET A 360 -3.19 -16.95 -0.80
CA MET A 360 -4.17 -18.03 -0.81
C MET A 360 -4.55 -18.44 -2.24
N ILE A 361 -4.75 -17.50 -3.16
CA ILE A 361 -5.00 -17.80 -4.58
C ILE A 361 -3.78 -18.52 -5.20
N ARG A 362 -2.55 -18.05 -4.95
CA ARG A 362 -1.32 -18.68 -5.48
C ARG A 362 -1.08 -20.11 -4.96
N ASN A 363 -1.44 -20.39 -3.71
CA ASN A 363 -1.12 -21.66 -3.04
C ASN A 363 -2.29 -22.66 -3.01
N CYS A 364 -3.53 -22.19 -3.14
CA CYS A 364 -4.74 -22.99 -3.03
C CYS A 364 -5.63 -22.94 -4.29
N SER A 365 -5.28 -22.12 -5.30
CA SER A 365 -6.02 -21.90 -6.55
C SER A 365 -7.46 -21.39 -6.40
N CYS A 366 -7.79 -20.81 -5.23
CA CYS A 366 -9.10 -20.23 -4.94
C CYS A 366 -8.99 -19.15 -3.84
N GLY A 367 -9.89 -18.18 -3.83
CA GLY A 367 -9.94 -17.11 -2.81
C GLY A 367 -10.82 -17.47 -1.61
N HIS A 368 -10.48 -16.98 -0.42
CA HIS A 368 -11.29 -17.16 0.77
C HIS A 368 -12.56 -16.29 0.73
N TYR A 369 -13.71 -16.84 1.13
CA TYR A 369 -15.00 -16.13 1.14
C TYR A 369 -15.01 -14.89 2.06
N LEU A 370 -14.28 -14.93 3.19
CA LEU A 370 -14.19 -13.78 4.12
C LEU A 370 -13.39 -12.58 3.61
N TYR A 371 -12.85 -12.60 2.38
CA TYR A 371 -12.09 -11.49 1.81
C TYR A 371 -12.56 -11.20 0.37
N PRO A 372 -12.46 -9.94 -0.11
CA PRO A 372 -12.79 -9.61 -1.49
C PRO A 372 -12.05 -10.49 -2.51
N LEU A 373 -12.73 -10.83 -3.60
CA LEU A 373 -12.22 -11.73 -4.64
C LEU A 373 -11.82 -10.92 -5.89
N PRO A 374 -10.61 -11.14 -6.45
CA PRO A 374 -10.22 -10.52 -7.73
C PRO A 374 -11.11 -10.94 -8.90
N HIS A 375 -11.25 -10.07 -9.91
CA HIS A 375 -12.04 -10.38 -11.09
C HIS A 375 -11.47 -11.58 -11.87
N GLY A 376 -12.30 -12.58 -12.14
CA GLY A 376 -11.94 -13.81 -12.87
C GLY A 376 -11.64 -15.01 -11.97
N GLU A 377 -11.35 -14.78 -10.69
CA GLU A 377 -11.11 -15.84 -9.70
C GLU A 377 -12.41 -16.47 -9.17
N LYS A 378 -12.29 -17.56 -8.41
CA LYS A 378 -13.40 -18.24 -7.73
C LYS A 378 -13.20 -18.33 -6.22
N TYR A 379 -14.30 -18.28 -5.48
CA TYR A 379 -14.30 -18.62 -4.05
C TYR A 379 -14.03 -20.11 -3.83
N CYS A 380 -13.25 -20.42 -2.80
CA CYS A 380 -13.02 -21.79 -2.37
C CYS A 380 -14.33 -22.45 -1.93
N ASN A 381 -14.59 -23.64 -2.47
CA ASN A 381 -15.69 -24.51 -2.07
C ASN A 381 -15.24 -25.97 -2.14
N THR A 382 -15.89 -26.85 -1.38
CA THR A 382 -15.47 -28.25 -1.26
C THR A 382 -15.81 -29.12 -2.49
N ARG A 383 -16.58 -28.61 -3.47
CA ARG A 383 -16.90 -29.33 -4.72
C ARG A 383 -15.80 -29.17 -5.77
N ASP A 384 -15.35 -27.95 -5.99
CA ASP A 384 -14.29 -27.61 -6.94
C ASP A 384 -12.88 -27.79 -6.32
N PHE A 385 -12.72 -27.45 -5.03
CA PHE A 385 -11.43 -27.36 -4.34
C PHE A 385 -11.44 -28.09 -2.97
N PRO A 386 -11.69 -29.41 -2.89
CA PRO A 386 -11.82 -30.14 -1.61
C PRO A 386 -10.65 -29.98 -0.62
N ASP A 387 -9.44 -29.69 -1.10
CA ASP A 387 -8.25 -29.41 -0.27
C ASP A 387 -8.26 -28.03 0.43
N TRP A 388 -9.22 -27.15 0.13
CA TRP A 388 -9.19 -25.73 0.52
C TRP A 388 -9.05 -25.52 2.03
N ALA A 389 -9.77 -26.28 2.87
CA ALA A 389 -9.77 -26.11 4.31
C ALA A 389 -8.39 -26.41 4.93
N ARG A 390 -7.71 -27.44 4.42
CA ARG A 390 -6.34 -27.81 4.79
C ARG A 390 -5.34 -26.78 4.31
N CYS A 391 -5.50 -26.29 3.07
CA CYS A 391 -4.64 -25.26 2.49
C CYS A 391 -4.75 -23.94 3.27
N TYR A 392 -5.97 -23.45 3.50
CA TYR A 392 -6.27 -22.28 4.32
C TYR A 392 -5.69 -22.40 5.73
N SER A 393 -5.93 -23.52 6.43
CA SER A 393 -5.37 -23.72 7.77
C SER A 393 -3.83 -23.74 7.80
N LYS A 394 -3.18 -24.12 6.68
CA LYS A 394 -1.71 -24.06 6.53
C LYS A 394 -1.23 -22.63 6.28
N GLN A 395 -1.92 -21.83 5.47
CA GLN A 395 -1.62 -20.41 5.26
C GLN A 395 -1.83 -19.59 6.55
N GLN A 396 -2.99 -19.78 7.20
CA GLN A 396 -3.42 -19.07 8.42
C GLN A 396 -2.42 -19.21 9.58
N MET A 397 -1.74 -20.35 9.67
CA MET A 397 -0.74 -20.65 10.72
C MET A 397 0.71 -20.33 10.31
N ASN A 398 0.96 -19.87 9.08
CA ASN A 398 2.31 -19.63 8.59
C ASN A 398 2.83 -18.23 8.94
N VAL A 399 3.53 -18.14 10.07
CA VAL A 399 4.13 -16.88 10.58
C VAL A 399 5.05 -16.22 9.54
N ALA A 400 5.88 -16.99 8.83
CA ALA A 400 6.82 -16.44 7.85
C ALA A 400 6.13 -15.77 6.64
N GLN A 401 4.95 -16.24 6.23
CA GLN A 401 4.15 -15.57 5.20
C GLN A 401 3.51 -14.28 5.74
N ARG A 402 3.07 -14.28 7.01
CA ARG A 402 2.56 -13.07 7.66
C ARG A 402 3.65 -12.00 7.79
N GLU A 403 4.87 -12.39 8.16
CA GLU A 403 6.05 -11.52 8.21
C GLU A 403 6.41 -10.98 6.81
N SER A 404 6.35 -11.82 5.77
CA SER A 404 6.54 -11.37 4.37
C SER A 404 5.50 -10.32 3.96
N CYS A 405 4.21 -10.51 4.31
CA CYS A 405 3.18 -9.51 4.05
C CYS A 405 3.42 -8.20 4.82
N ILE A 406 3.89 -8.27 6.08
CA ILE A 406 4.24 -7.09 6.89
C ILE A 406 5.43 -6.34 6.25
N GLY A 407 6.46 -7.05 5.78
CA GLY A 407 7.60 -6.44 5.09
C GLY A 407 7.28 -5.86 3.70
N MET A 408 6.19 -6.31 3.06
CA MET A 408 5.70 -5.76 1.78
C MET A 408 4.74 -4.57 1.97
N CYS A 409 3.88 -4.62 2.98
CA CYS A 409 2.90 -3.58 3.27
C CYS A 409 3.55 -2.39 3.98
N LYS A 410 3.72 -1.27 3.27
CA LYS A 410 4.13 0.01 3.86
C LYS A 410 2.97 0.66 4.61
N GLU A 411 3.30 1.37 5.68
CA GLU A 411 2.39 2.23 6.43
C GLU A 411 2.03 3.50 5.62
N SER A 412 0.88 4.12 5.94
CA SER A 412 0.41 5.35 5.29
C SER A 412 0.98 6.60 5.98
N CYS A 413 1.52 7.54 5.19
CA CYS A 413 2.09 8.78 5.73
C CYS A 413 1.03 9.78 6.26
N ASN A 414 -0.24 9.53 5.98
CA ASN A 414 -1.39 10.16 6.63
C ASN A 414 -2.19 9.06 7.31
N ASP A 415 -2.53 9.23 8.59
CA ASP A 415 -3.23 8.24 9.42
C ASP A 415 -4.13 8.97 10.44
N THR A 416 -5.45 8.84 10.30
CA THR A 416 -6.42 9.50 11.18
C THR A 416 -6.94 8.54 12.26
N GLN A 417 -6.29 8.55 13.43
CA GLN A 417 -6.70 7.70 14.56
C GLN A 417 -7.82 8.34 15.40
N TYR A 418 -9.04 7.84 15.25
CA TYR A 418 -10.17 8.20 16.11
C TYR A 418 -10.05 7.53 17.50
N LYS A 419 -9.69 8.31 18.52
CA LYS A 419 -9.71 7.89 19.94
C LYS A 419 -11.05 8.24 20.56
N MET A 420 -11.66 7.30 21.28
CA MET A 420 -13.04 7.43 21.78
C MET A 420 -13.17 6.91 23.22
N THR A 421 -14.25 7.32 23.90
CA THR A 421 -14.46 7.17 25.35
C THR A 421 -15.83 6.55 25.63
N ILE A 422 -15.84 5.30 26.10
CA ILE A 422 -17.07 4.48 26.20
C ILE A 422 -17.85 4.78 27.48
N SER A 423 -19.14 5.12 27.34
CA SER A 423 -20.08 5.23 28.46
C SER A 423 -21.43 4.55 28.14
N MET A 424 -21.76 3.50 28.91
CA MET A 424 -23.01 2.75 28.81
C MET A 424 -24.01 3.18 29.89
N ALA A 425 -25.28 3.30 29.54
CA ALA A 425 -26.40 3.45 30.47
C ALA A 425 -27.64 2.70 29.93
N ASP A 426 -28.49 2.20 30.83
CA ASP A 426 -29.71 1.47 30.50
C ASP A 426 -30.73 2.34 29.74
N TRP A 427 -31.20 1.85 28.59
CA TRP A 427 -32.29 2.46 27.83
C TRP A 427 -33.17 1.40 27.14
N PRO A 428 -34.52 1.55 27.10
CA PRO A 428 -35.32 2.58 27.77
C PRO A 428 -35.35 2.41 29.30
N SER A 429 -35.80 3.44 30.02
CA SER A 429 -36.10 3.33 31.45
C SER A 429 -37.51 2.75 31.65
N GLU A 430 -37.76 2.13 32.80
CA GLU A 430 -39.04 1.45 33.13
C GLU A 430 -40.27 2.34 32.90
N ALA A 431 -40.21 3.62 33.28
CA ALA A 431 -41.30 4.59 33.09
C ALA A 431 -41.47 5.07 31.63
N SER A 432 -40.59 4.65 30.71
CA SER A 432 -40.63 4.99 29.29
C SER A 432 -40.76 3.78 28.35
N GLU A 433 -40.58 2.57 28.87
CA GLU A 433 -40.48 1.33 28.11
C GLU A 433 -41.75 1.08 27.26
N ASP A 434 -42.93 1.17 27.87
CA ASP A 434 -44.23 0.98 27.21
C ASP A 434 -44.45 1.92 26.01
N TRP A 435 -44.27 3.24 26.21
CA TRP A 435 -44.61 4.21 25.16
C TRP A 435 -43.55 4.26 24.05
N ILE A 436 -42.28 4.05 24.38
CA ILE A 436 -41.20 3.97 23.37
C ILE A 436 -41.41 2.75 22.47
N PHE A 437 -41.70 1.57 23.03
CA PHE A 437 -41.99 0.40 22.20
C PHE A 437 -43.31 0.52 21.43
N HIS A 438 -44.32 1.21 21.97
CA HIS A 438 -45.56 1.47 21.23
C HIS A 438 -45.33 2.38 19.99
N VAL A 439 -44.54 3.45 20.13
CA VAL A 439 -44.18 4.32 18.99
C VAL A 439 -43.34 3.56 17.96
N LEU A 440 -42.25 2.91 18.38
CA LEU A 440 -41.32 2.24 17.47
C LEU A 440 -41.94 1.04 16.72
N SER A 441 -42.89 0.31 17.33
CA SER A 441 -43.62 -0.77 16.66
C SER A 441 -44.61 -0.24 15.62
N GLN A 442 -45.27 0.88 15.92
CA GLN A 442 -46.18 1.57 15.01
C GLN A 442 -45.46 2.24 13.83
N GLU A 443 -44.25 2.77 14.03
CA GLU A 443 -43.43 3.35 12.96
C GLU A 443 -42.87 2.28 12.00
N ARG A 444 -42.43 1.13 12.52
CA ARG A 444 -41.82 0.05 11.74
C ARG A 444 -42.79 -0.63 10.77
N ASP A 445 -43.79 -1.33 11.30
CA ASP A 445 -44.64 -2.27 10.55
C ASP A 445 -46.12 -1.85 10.59
N ARG A 446 -46.43 -0.67 11.17
CA ARG A 446 -47.78 -0.09 11.29
C ARG A 446 -48.79 -1.05 11.94
N SER A 447 -48.30 -1.90 12.84
CA SER A 447 -48.95 -3.11 13.34
C SER A 447 -48.71 -3.30 14.84
N THR A 448 -49.79 -3.52 15.58
CA THR A 448 -49.77 -3.68 17.05
C THR A 448 -49.23 -5.03 17.53
N ASN A 449 -48.93 -5.96 16.63
CA ASN A 449 -48.67 -7.36 16.97
C ASN A 449 -47.18 -7.70 17.11
N LEU A 450 -46.29 -6.71 17.09
CA LEU A 450 -44.85 -6.88 17.24
C LEU A 450 -44.39 -6.39 18.61
N THR A 451 -44.13 -7.34 19.52
CA THR A 451 -43.47 -7.06 20.80
C THR A 451 -41.99 -6.78 20.56
N LEU A 452 -41.66 -5.51 20.32
CA LEU A 452 -40.30 -5.02 20.51
C LEU A 452 -39.87 -5.33 21.95
N SER A 453 -38.63 -5.78 22.11
CA SER A 453 -38.07 -6.16 23.40
C SER A 453 -36.91 -5.23 23.76
N ARG A 454 -36.71 -4.97 25.07
CA ARG A 454 -35.51 -4.30 25.60
C ARG A 454 -34.20 -5.01 25.25
N LYS A 455 -34.25 -6.29 24.84
CA LYS A 455 -33.09 -7.02 24.26
C LYS A 455 -32.93 -6.80 22.74
N GLY A 456 -33.99 -6.41 22.03
CA GLY A 456 -33.92 -6.13 20.60
C GLY A 456 -33.24 -4.80 20.28
N ILE A 457 -33.55 -3.74 21.05
CA ILE A 457 -33.18 -2.37 20.68
C ILE A 457 -31.81 -1.94 21.24
N VAL A 458 -31.05 -1.17 20.46
CA VAL A 458 -29.82 -0.46 20.84
C VAL A 458 -30.04 1.03 20.59
N LYS A 459 -29.59 1.91 21.49
CA LYS A 459 -29.52 3.36 21.27
C LYS A 459 -28.06 3.82 21.26
N LEU A 460 -27.70 4.59 20.25
CA LEU A 460 -26.33 5.07 20.05
C LEU A 460 -26.33 6.59 19.94
N ASN A 461 -25.45 7.26 20.69
CA ASN A 461 -25.10 8.66 20.44
C ASN A 461 -23.60 8.70 20.10
N ILE A 462 -23.24 9.29 18.96
CA ILE A 462 -21.87 9.38 18.46
C ILE A 462 -21.56 10.85 18.21
N TYR A 463 -20.65 11.43 18.98
CA TYR A 463 -20.39 12.87 19.02
C TYR A 463 -18.92 13.16 19.30
N PHE A 464 -18.46 14.36 18.93
CA PHE A 464 -17.15 14.85 19.35
C PHE A 464 -17.22 15.31 20.82
N GLN A 465 -16.41 14.70 21.70
CA GLN A 465 -16.35 15.05 23.12
C GLN A 465 -15.86 16.49 23.32
N GLU A 466 -14.79 16.86 22.63
CA GLU A 466 -14.12 18.16 22.65
C GLU A 466 -13.61 18.46 21.23
N PHE A 467 -13.35 19.73 20.90
CA PHE A 467 -12.92 20.11 19.54
C PHE A 467 -11.44 19.89 19.23
N ASN A 468 -10.71 19.37 20.21
CA ASN A 468 -9.26 19.37 20.29
C ASN A 468 -8.64 18.34 19.32
N TYR A 469 -8.70 18.58 18.02
CA TYR A 469 -7.96 17.73 17.08
C TYR A 469 -6.47 17.90 17.32
N ARG A 470 -5.75 16.77 17.36
CA ARG A 470 -4.33 16.71 17.70
C ARG A 470 -3.53 16.29 16.47
N THR A 471 -3.12 17.27 15.67
CA THR A 471 -2.21 17.07 14.55
C THR A 471 -0.77 16.92 15.04
N ILE A 472 -0.11 15.87 14.57
CA ILE A 472 1.32 15.61 14.78
C ILE A 472 1.95 15.70 13.39
N GLU A 473 2.67 16.79 13.12
CA GLU A 473 3.28 17.04 11.81
C GLU A 473 4.80 16.91 11.93
N GLU A 474 5.37 15.98 11.17
CA GLU A 474 6.82 15.78 11.06
C GLU A 474 7.38 16.55 9.87
N SER A 475 8.37 17.40 10.10
CA SER A 475 9.05 18.16 9.04
C SER A 475 10.57 17.96 9.10
N ALA A 476 11.23 17.89 7.95
CA ALA A 476 12.67 17.62 7.87
C ALA A 476 13.48 18.74 8.57
N ALA A 477 14.18 18.40 9.65
CA ALA A 477 14.94 19.35 10.45
C ALA A 477 16.14 19.91 9.66
N ASN A 478 16.85 19.02 8.96
CA ASN A 478 18.07 19.34 8.23
C ASN A 478 17.79 19.45 6.72
N ASN A 479 17.10 20.51 6.30
CA ASN A 479 16.78 20.73 4.88
C ASN A 479 18.01 21.13 4.03
N ILE A 480 17.85 21.19 2.70
CA ILE A 480 18.96 21.53 1.78
C ILE A 480 19.54 22.94 2.00
N VAL A 481 18.73 23.89 2.48
CA VAL A 481 19.18 25.26 2.80
C VAL A 481 20.06 25.24 4.05
N TRP A 482 19.68 24.46 5.07
CA TRP A 482 20.51 24.22 6.26
C TRP A 482 21.86 23.60 5.88
N LEU A 483 21.88 22.59 5.01
CA LEU A 483 23.12 21.96 4.56
C LEU A 483 24.03 22.98 3.83
N LEU A 484 23.50 23.67 2.81
CA LEU A 484 24.28 24.65 2.04
C LEU A 484 24.78 25.82 2.89
N SER A 485 23.96 26.31 3.82
CA SER A 485 24.33 27.38 4.76
C SER A 485 25.47 26.96 5.69
N ASN A 486 25.45 25.74 6.23
CA ASN A 486 26.52 25.24 7.11
C ASN A 486 27.81 24.93 6.33
N LEU A 487 27.72 24.27 5.17
CA LEU A 487 28.88 23.99 4.31
C LEU A 487 29.59 25.27 3.88
N GLY A 488 28.81 26.28 3.43
CA GLY A 488 29.30 27.59 3.02
C GLY A 488 29.85 28.41 4.19
N GLY A 489 29.17 28.40 5.34
CA GLY A 489 29.62 29.10 6.56
C GLY A 489 31.00 28.63 7.05
N GLN A 490 31.23 27.31 7.11
CA GLN A 490 32.53 26.77 7.50
C GLN A 490 33.62 27.02 6.44
N PHE A 491 33.29 26.96 5.15
CA PHE A 491 34.25 27.30 4.08
C PHE A 491 34.69 28.78 4.15
N GLY A 492 33.74 29.68 4.42
CA GLY A 492 34.03 31.08 4.69
C GLY A 492 34.92 31.29 5.91
N PHE A 493 34.55 30.68 7.05
CA PHE A 493 35.26 30.85 8.31
C PHE A 493 36.70 30.33 8.29
N TRP A 494 36.93 29.10 7.82
CA TRP A 494 38.27 28.47 7.91
C TRP A 494 39.22 28.85 6.77
N MET A 495 38.71 29.15 5.58
CA MET A 495 39.54 29.38 4.38
C MET A 495 39.50 30.82 3.84
N GLY A 496 38.60 31.67 4.36
CA GLY A 496 38.25 32.95 3.75
C GLY A 496 37.42 32.79 2.46
N GLY A 497 36.80 31.62 2.27
CA GLY A 497 36.14 31.23 1.02
C GLY A 497 34.82 31.97 0.78
N SER A 498 34.75 32.74 -0.31
CA SER A 498 33.51 33.41 -0.75
C SER A 498 32.90 32.72 -1.98
N VAL A 499 31.72 33.18 -2.43
CA VAL A 499 31.15 32.73 -3.72
C VAL A 499 32.08 33.03 -4.90
N LEU A 500 32.92 34.06 -4.82
CA LEU A 500 33.93 34.36 -5.84
C LEU A 500 35.00 33.27 -5.91
N CYS A 501 35.42 32.69 -4.77
CA CYS A 501 36.36 31.55 -4.73
C CYS A 501 35.81 30.32 -5.48
N LEU A 502 34.49 30.10 -5.46
CA LEU A 502 33.87 29.00 -6.21
C LEU A 502 33.85 29.26 -7.72
N ILE A 503 33.71 30.53 -8.13
CA ILE A 503 33.80 30.95 -9.54
C ILE A 503 35.27 30.84 -10.02
N GLU A 504 36.23 31.37 -9.26
CA GLU A 504 37.68 31.21 -9.49
C GLU A 504 38.06 29.74 -9.69
N PHE A 505 37.58 28.85 -8.81
CA PHE A 505 37.84 27.41 -8.88
C PHE A 505 37.17 26.76 -10.10
N GLY A 506 35.96 27.20 -10.47
CA GLY A 506 35.26 26.77 -11.68
C GLY A 506 35.99 27.15 -12.97
N GLU A 507 36.47 28.39 -13.07
CA GLU A 507 37.32 28.86 -14.18
C GLU A 507 38.58 27.99 -14.32
N ILE A 508 39.23 27.65 -13.20
CA ILE A 508 40.44 26.82 -13.19
C ILE A 508 40.16 25.36 -13.60
N ILE A 509 39.01 24.78 -13.24
CA ILE A 509 38.61 23.46 -13.74
C ILE A 509 38.44 23.50 -15.26
N ILE A 510 37.81 24.56 -15.79
CA ILE A 510 37.61 24.73 -17.23
C ILE A 510 38.96 24.88 -17.95
N ASP A 511 39.86 25.73 -17.45
CA ASP A 511 41.20 25.91 -18.01
C ASP A 511 42.07 24.64 -17.91
N PHE A 512 41.99 23.91 -16.80
CA PHE A 512 42.70 22.65 -16.62
C PHE A 512 42.22 21.57 -17.61
N VAL A 513 40.91 21.45 -17.80
CA VAL A 513 40.30 20.56 -18.80
C VAL A 513 40.71 21.00 -20.22
N TRP A 514 40.70 22.30 -20.51
CA TRP A 514 41.11 22.85 -21.80
C TRP A 514 42.59 22.57 -22.13
N ILE A 515 43.50 22.78 -21.18
CA ILE A 515 44.93 22.43 -21.31
C ILE A 515 45.11 20.91 -21.48
N THR A 516 44.31 20.09 -20.77
CA THR A 516 44.32 18.63 -20.92
C THR A 516 43.90 18.21 -22.33
N ILE A 517 42.82 18.78 -22.86
CA ILE A 517 42.34 18.55 -24.23
C ILE A 517 43.40 18.98 -25.26
N ILE A 518 44.01 20.16 -25.11
CA ILE A 518 45.08 20.63 -26.00
C ILE A 518 46.27 19.64 -26.00
N LYS A 519 46.68 19.14 -24.83
CA LYS A 519 47.78 18.17 -24.71
C LYS A 519 47.42 16.80 -25.30
N LEU A 520 46.20 16.33 -25.11
CA LEU A 520 45.71 15.09 -25.75
C LEU A 520 45.66 15.23 -27.28
N VAL A 521 45.19 16.36 -27.81
CA VAL A 521 45.16 16.64 -29.26
C VAL A 521 46.58 16.78 -29.83
N ALA A 522 47.50 17.43 -29.12
CA ALA A 522 48.90 17.53 -29.51
C ALA A 522 49.60 16.15 -29.52
N LEU A 523 49.36 15.33 -28.51
CA LEU A 523 49.90 13.97 -28.40
C LEU A 523 49.30 13.04 -29.47
N ALA A 524 48.00 13.15 -29.76
CA ALA A 524 47.36 12.44 -30.87
C ALA A 524 47.89 12.88 -32.25
N LYS A 525 48.17 14.17 -32.45
CA LYS A 525 48.86 14.67 -33.65
C LYS A 525 50.28 14.09 -33.75
N GLY A 526 51.06 14.12 -32.67
CA GLY A 526 52.41 13.53 -32.62
C GLY A 526 52.42 12.02 -32.91
N LEU A 527 51.43 11.27 -32.42
CA LEU A 527 51.27 9.84 -32.72
C LEU A 527 50.89 9.59 -34.19
N ARG A 528 50.01 10.43 -34.78
CA ARG A 528 49.73 10.39 -36.23
C ARG A 528 50.99 10.71 -37.05
N GLN A 529 51.76 11.71 -36.64
CA GLN A 529 52.96 12.17 -37.32
C GLN A 529 54.10 11.13 -37.28
N ARG A 530 54.28 10.45 -36.14
CA ARG A 530 55.16 9.27 -36.03
C ARG A 530 54.69 8.10 -36.88
N ARG A 531 53.37 7.83 -36.95
CA ARG A 531 52.81 6.80 -37.86
C ARG A 531 53.03 7.12 -39.35
N THR A 532 53.10 8.40 -39.74
CA THR A 532 53.46 8.79 -41.12
C THR A 532 54.97 8.76 -41.38
N GLN A 533 55.82 9.17 -40.43
CA GLN A 533 57.28 9.05 -40.60
C GLN A 533 57.74 7.59 -40.65
N ALA A 534 57.15 6.70 -39.85
CA ALA A 534 57.41 5.26 -39.91
C ALA A 534 56.99 4.59 -41.24
N ARG A 535 56.35 5.32 -42.16
CA ARG A 535 55.98 4.87 -43.52
C ARG A 535 56.94 5.37 -44.63
N TYR A 536 57.88 6.26 -44.32
CA TYR A 536 58.86 6.78 -45.29
C TYR A 536 60.29 6.59 -44.77
N ALA A 537 60.81 5.37 -44.97
CA ALA A 537 62.23 5.04 -44.79
C ALA A 537 62.94 5.04 -46.15
N GLY A 538 63.10 6.23 -46.73
CA GLY A 538 63.79 6.44 -48.01
C GLY A 538 64.24 7.90 -48.16
N PRO A 539 65.24 8.19 -49.02
CA PRO A 539 65.70 9.55 -49.27
C PRO A 539 64.61 10.40 -49.94
N PRO A 540 64.61 11.74 -49.74
CA PRO A 540 63.62 12.61 -50.37
C PRO A 540 63.82 12.70 -51.89
N PRO A 541 62.74 12.79 -52.68
CA PRO A 541 62.82 13.03 -54.13
C PRO A 541 63.42 14.41 -54.44
N THR A 542 64.02 14.55 -55.61
CA THR A 542 64.60 15.83 -56.05
C THR A 542 63.55 16.72 -56.72
N VAL A 543 63.83 18.02 -56.78
CA VAL A 543 62.87 19.07 -57.20
C VAL A 543 62.31 18.85 -58.62
N ALA A 544 62.99 18.07 -59.47
CA ALA A 544 62.55 17.77 -60.83
C ALA A 544 61.20 17.01 -60.89
N GLU A 545 60.98 16.01 -60.04
CA GLU A 545 59.78 15.15 -60.08
C GLU A 545 58.49 15.90 -59.68
N LEU A 546 58.59 17.05 -59.01
CA LEU A 546 57.43 17.81 -58.53
C LEU A 546 56.85 18.79 -59.57
N VAL A 547 57.57 19.05 -60.67
CA VAL A 547 57.20 20.07 -61.66
C VAL A 547 56.27 19.53 -62.75
N GLU A 548 56.46 18.27 -63.16
CA GLU A 548 55.72 17.65 -64.26
C GLU A 548 54.22 17.43 -63.95
N ALA A 549 53.86 17.38 -62.66
CA ALA A 549 52.50 17.09 -62.20
C ALA A 549 51.53 18.30 -62.18
N HIS A 550 51.90 19.48 -62.70
CA HIS A 550 51.10 20.71 -62.51
C HIS A 550 50.84 21.57 -63.77
N THR A 551 51.21 21.11 -64.97
CA THR A 551 50.99 21.86 -66.22
C THR A 551 50.25 21.05 -67.28
N ASN A 552 48.92 21.21 -67.35
CA ASN A 552 48.23 21.74 -68.53
C ASN A 552 46.71 21.81 -68.33
N PHE A 553 46.12 22.97 -68.67
CA PHE A 553 44.68 23.18 -68.84
C PHE A 553 44.45 23.70 -70.27
N GLY A 554 43.43 23.19 -70.95
CA GLY A 554 43.00 23.63 -72.28
C GLY A 554 41.54 23.22 -72.51
N PHE A 555 40.76 24.03 -73.23
CA PHE A 555 39.28 23.96 -73.16
C PHE A 555 38.63 24.12 -74.54
N GLN A 556 37.80 23.12 -74.91
CA GLN A 556 36.75 23.17 -75.96
C GLN A 556 37.16 23.37 -77.45
N PRO A 557 36.27 23.10 -78.44
CA PRO A 557 34.99 22.37 -78.41
C PRO A 557 34.76 21.30 -79.53
N ASP A 558 33.67 20.53 -79.35
CA ASP A 558 32.68 20.07 -80.36
C ASP A 558 32.83 18.88 -81.36
N THR A 559 31.66 18.28 -81.63
CA THR A 559 31.15 17.49 -82.79
C THR A 559 31.35 15.95 -82.95
N THR A 560 30.19 15.27 -82.91
CA THR A 560 29.67 14.15 -83.78
C THR A 560 30.16 12.68 -83.71
N HIS A 561 29.16 11.79 -83.52
CA HIS A 561 28.91 10.40 -84.01
C HIS A 561 30.02 9.63 -84.79
N HIS A 562 30.22 8.31 -84.61
CA HIS A 562 29.22 7.21 -84.75
C HIS A 562 29.56 5.88 -84.00
N SER A 563 28.56 4.98 -83.94
CA SER A 563 28.54 3.59 -83.38
C SER A 563 28.98 2.52 -84.43
N PRO A 564 28.83 1.16 -84.28
CA PRO A 564 28.21 0.28 -83.25
C PRO A 564 29.26 -0.58 -82.47
N ASN A 565 29.05 -1.71 -81.76
CA ASN A 565 27.97 -2.71 -81.52
C ASN A 565 27.96 -3.07 -79.99
N THR A 566 27.00 -3.76 -79.32
CA THR A 566 26.20 -5.02 -79.51
C THR A 566 27.05 -6.28 -79.29
N VAL A 567 26.81 -7.22 -78.36
CA VAL A 567 25.62 -7.95 -77.82
C VAL A 567 25.91 -8.33 -76.33
N ALA A 568 25.04 -8.71 -75.38
CA ALA A 568 23.67 -8.40 -74.91
C ALA A 568 23.27 -9.46 -73.83
N TYR A 569 22.91 -9.04 -72.60
CA TYR A 569 21.94 -9.64 -71.64
C TYR A 569 22.13 -11.08 -71.07
N PRO A 570 21.40 -11.54 -70.01
CA PRO A 570 20.23 -11.00 -69.25
C PRO A 570 20.59 -10.06 -68.05
N ASP A 571 19.83 -9.73 -66.98
CA ASP A 571 18.60 -10.31 -66.36
C ASP A 571 17.78 -9.32 -65.45
N GLU A 572 16.73 -9.83 -64.76
CA GLU A 572 15.79 -9.18 -63.80
C GLU A 572 16.36 -8.93 -62.35
N GLN A 573 15.74 -8.29 -61.31
CA GLN A 573 14.40 -7.69 -61.05
C GLN A 573 14.39 -6.70 -59.82
N SER A 574 13.48 -5.69 -59.78
CA SER A 574 12.87 -5.02 -58.59
C SER A 574 13.71 -4.09 -57.63
N PRO A 575 13.12 -3.34 -56.66
CA PRO A 575 12.21 -2.18 -56.81
C PRO A 575 12.59 -0.90 -55.97
N PRO A 576 11.90 0.27 -56.12
CA PRO A 576 12.36 1.57 -55.58
C PRO A 576 11.55 2.19 -54.40
N ILE A 577 12.14 3.18 -53.71
CA ILE A 577 11.50 4.10 -52.71
C ILE A 577 11.99 5.55 -52.97
N PRO A 578 11.15 6.62 -52.82
CA PRO A 578 11.40 7.95 -53.42
C PRO A 578 12.04 9.02 -52.51
N GLY A 579 12.50 10.12 -53.11
CA GLY A 579 13.14 11.27 -52.43
C GLY A 579 12.24 12.50 -52.20
N THR A 580 12.80 13.54 -51.58
CA THR A 580 12.10 14.78 -51.16
C THR A 580 12.75 16.08 -51.69
N PRO A 581 11.96 17.16 -51.94
CA PRO A 581 12.44 18.42 -52.55
C PRO A 581 12.84 19.53 -51.53
N PRO A 582 13.46 20.65 -51.98
CA PRO A 582 14.06 21.66 -51.09
C PRO A 582 13.11 22.82 -50.68
N PRO A 583 13.42 23.56 -49.60
CA PRO A 583 12.66 24.73 -49.14
C PRO A 583 13.08 26.05 -49.83
N ASN A 584 12.13 27.00 -49.90
CA ASN A 584 12.32 28.36 -50.39
C ASN A 584 12.53 29.37 -49.23
N TYR A 585 13.06 30.56 -49.52
CA TYR A 585 13.10 31.69 -48.59
C TYR A 585 12.01 32.71 -48.91
N ASP A 586 11.47 33.36 -47.87
CA ASP A 586 10.59 34.52 -48.04
C ASP A 586 10.93 35.64 -47.02
N SER A 587 10.54 36.87 -47.33
CA SER A 587 11.08 38.09 -46.71
C SER A 587 10.09 38.83 -45.82
N LEU A 588 10.51 39.19 -44.61
CA LEU A 588 9.68 39.89 -43.62
C LEU A 588 9.90 41.42 -43.68
N ARG A 589 8.82 42.17 -43.86
CA ARG A 589 8.78 43.65 -43.83
C ARG A 589 8.48 44.17 -42.42
N LEU A 590 8.88 45.43 -42.18
CA LEU A 590 8.60 46.20 -40.96
C LEU A 590 7.15 46.69 -40.90
N GLY A 591 6.64 46.81 -39.68
CA GLY A 591 5.46 47.59 -39.30
C GLY A 591 5.70 48.22 -37.92
N VAL A 592 5.22 49.46 -37.72
CA VAL A 592 5.41 50.27 -36.51
C VAL A 592 4.05 50.52 -35.86
N ILE A 593 4.02 50.63 -34.52
CA ILE A 593 3.06 51.43 -33.75
C ILE A 593 3.71 51.78 -32.40
N GLU A 594 3.25 52.86 -31.77
CA GLU A 594 3.87 53.59 -30.67
C GLU A 594 2.84 53.87 -29.56
N SER A 595 3.30 54.30 -28.38
CA SER A 595 2.59 55.01 -27.28
C SER A 595 1.19 54.58 -26.78
N ASP A 596 1.07 54.33 -25.46
CA ASP A 596 0.19 55.05 -24.49
C ASP A 596 0.28 54.35 -23.10
N SER A 597 0.80 55.01 -22.05
CA SER A 597 0.10 55.79 -21.00
C SER A 597 -0.94 54.99 -20.18
N GLU A 598 -0.67 54.56 -18.93
CA GLU A 598 -0.64 55.34 -17.65
C GLU A 598 -2.05 55.51 -17.01
N GLY A 599 -2.22 55.26 -15.70
CA GLY A 599 -3.54 55.44 -15.03
C GLY A 599 -3.83 54.60 -13.77
N ASP A 600 -3.48 55.17 -12.62
CA ASP A 600 -3.78 54.87 -11.20
C ASP A 600 -5.13 54.25 -10.74
N THR A 601 -5.05 53.54 -9.59
CA THR A 601 -6.10 53.35 -8.53
C THR A 601 -7.37 52.54 -8.86
N ILE A 602 -8.10 51.94 -7.90
CA ILE A 602 -8.10 52.02 -6.41
C ILE A 602 -7.78 50.65 -5.79
#